data_AF-S4PYN1-F1
#
_entry.id   AF-S4PYN1-F1
#
_cell.length_a   1.000
_cell.length_b   1.000
_cell.length_c   1.000
_cell.angle_alpha   90.00
_cell.angle_beta   90.00
_cell.angle_gamma   90.00
#
_symmetry.space_group_name_H-M   'P 1'
#
loop_
_entity.id
_entity.type
_entity.pdbx_description
1 polymer ?
#
loop_
_entity_poly.entity_id
_entity_poly.type
_entity_poly.pdbx_seq_one_letter_code
_entity_poly.pdbx_strand_id
1 'polypeptide(L)'
;MLCAQADRAVRAERFALKLMRDPRVEVRQAAAKLLTGLMHCRALPDEAKTLKALTRSCRSKELVERHCGVLGLCGYLSSRPYSLGPRLGDVLAELARHTSAPDPIPATIRTALADFRRTHQDDWSKHREQLTEEELDLLADLTSPPSYCA
;
A
#
# COMPACT_ATOMS: atom_id res chain seq x y z
N MET A 1 15.54 -4.35 20.45
CA MET A 1 14.42 -4.10 19.52
C MET A 1 14.95 -3.78 18.13
N LEU A 2 14.30 -4.24 17.05
CA LEU A 2 14.71 -3.94 15.67
C LEU A 2 14.78 -2.42 15.42
N CYS A 3 13.88 -1.66 16.05
CA CYS A 3 13.79 -0.21 15.99
C CYS A 3 14.81 0.53 16.89
N ALA A 4 15.59 -0.17 17.72
CA ALA A 4 16.57 0.47 18.61
C ALA A 4 17.90 0.81 17.92
N GLN A 5 18.12 0.29 16.71
CA GLN A 5 19.33 0.56 15.93
C GLN A 5 18.92 0.86 14.48
N ALA A 6 19.15 2.11 14.04
CA ALA A 6 18.79 2.57 12.70
C ALA A 6 19.34 1.66 11.59
N ASP A 7 20.56 1.14 11.75
CA ASP A 7 21.17 0.23 10.76
C ASP A 7 20.39 -1.07 10.56
N ARG A 8 19.67 -1.56 11.58
CA ARG A 8 18.85 -2.77 11.45
C ARG A 8 17.61 -2.50 10.62
N ALA A 9 17.00 -1.33 10.79
CA ALA A 9 15.83 -0.94 10.02
C ALA A 9 16.19 -0.70 8.54
N VAL A 10 17.32 -0.04 8.26
CA VAL A 10 17.85 0.13 6.89
C VAL A 10 18.06 -1.23 6.21
N ARG A 11 18.65 -2.19 6.93
CA ARG A 11 18.88 -3.55 6.41
C ARG A 11 17.58 -4.30 6.18
N ALA A 12 16.63 -4.19 7.11
CA ALA A 12 15.32 -4.83 6.99
C ALA A 12 14.50 -4.26 5.83
N GLU A 13 14.49 -2.93 5.66
CA GLU A 13 13.87 -2.25 4.52
C GLU A 13 14.46 -2.74 3.20
N ARG A 14 15.79 -2.73 3.07
CA ARG A 14 16.48 -3.19 1.86
C ARG A 14 16.17 -4.65 1.57
N PHE A 15 16.12 -5.50 2.61
CA PHE A 15 15.79 -6.91 2.48
C PHE A 15 14.35 -7.10 2.01
N ALA A 16 13.38 -6.39 2.61
CA ALA A 16 11.98 -6.42 2.20
C ALA A 16 11.82 -5.99 0.73
N LEU A 17 12.39 -4.84 0.35
CA LEU A 17 12.31 -4.33 -1.02
C LEU A 17 12.94 -5.29 -2.04
N LYS A 18 14.02 -5.99 -1.68
CA LYS A 18 14.61 -7.02 -2.54
C LYS A 18 13.64 -8.20 -2.74
N LEU A 19 13.06 -8.71 -1.66
CA LEU A 19 12.14 -9.87 -1.72
C LEU A 19 10.77 -9.55 -2.33
N MET A 20 10.33 -8.29 -2.29
CA MET A 20 9.13 -7.85 -3.02
C MET A 20 9.25 -7.97 -4.55
N ARG A 21 10.45 -8.29 -5.07
CA ARG A 21 10.74 -8.56 -6.48
C ARG A 21 10.98 -10.04 -6.77
N ASP A 22 10.66 -10.92 -5.83
CA ASP A 22 10.82 -12.37 -6.01
C ASP A 22 9.89 -12.91 -7.13
N PRO A 23 10.31 -13.93 -7.90
CA PRO A 23 9.45 -14.57 -8.89
C PRO A 23 8.16 -15.16 -8.30
N ARG A 24 8.18 -15.62 -7.04
CA ARG A 24 7.01 -16.21 -6.36
C ARG A 24 6.15 -15.11 -5.74
N VAL A 25 4.84 -15.13 -6.02
CA VAL A 25 3.92 -14.10 -5.52
C VAL A 25 3.78 -14.13 -4.00
N GLU A 26 3.85 -15.32 -3.40
CA GLU A 26 3.73 -15.56 -1.97
C GLU A 26 4.91 -14.92 -1.22
N VAL A 27 6.12 -15.00 -1.78
CA VAL A 27 7.32 -14.36 -1.21
C VAL A 27 7.18 -12.83 -1.27
N ARG A 28 6.69 -12.30 -2.40
CA ARG A 28 6.44 -10.86 -2.55
C ARG A 28 5.44 -10.35 -1.52
N GLN A 29 4.34 -11.07 -1.32
CA GLN A 29 3.30 -10.74 -0.34
C GLN A 29 3.82 -10.82 1.10
N ALA A 30 4.59 -11.86 1.44
CA ALA A 30 5.20 -12.00 2.77
C ALA A 30 6.20 -10.87 3.05
N ALA A 31 7.03 -10.50 2.07
CA ALA A 31 7.97 -9.39 2.18
C ALA A 31 7.28 -8.04 2.32
N ALA A 32 6.15 -7.82 1.63
CA ALA A 32 5.37 -6.60 1.76
C ALA A 32 4.83 -6.41 3.20
N LYS A 33 4.41 -7.49 3.87
CA LYS A 33 3.98 -7.43 5.29
C LYS A 33 5.10 -6.95 6.22
N LEU A 34 6.35 -7.33 5.95
CA LEU A 34 7.50 -6.81 6.70
C LEU A 34 7.63 -5.28 6.51
N LEU A 35 7.53 -4.80 5.26
CA LEU A 35 7.58 -3.36 4.97
C LEU A 35 6.43 -2.60 5.65
N THR A 36 5.21 -3.14 5.60
CA THR A 36 4.03 -2.61 6.32
C THR A 36 4.31 -2.47 7.82
N GLY A 37 4.92 -3.48 8.45
CA GLY A 37 5.29 -3.42 9.87
C GLY A 37 6.36 -2.36 10.15
N LEU A 38 7.34 -2.19 9.26
CA LEU A 38 8.35 -1.14 9.39
C LEU A 38 7.74 0.27 9.29
N MET A 39 6.76 0.48 8.40
CA MET A 39 6.00 1.73 8.29
C MET A 39 5.18 1.99 9.57
N HIS A 40 4.45 0.98 10.05
CA HIS A 40 3.60 1.09 11.24
C HIS A 40 4.40 1.48 12.48
N CYS A 41 5.53 0.82 12.71
CA CYS A 41 6.41 1.09 13.85
C CYS A 41 7.29 2.34 13.67
N ARG A 42 7.11 3.12 12.59
CA ARG A 42 7.94 4.29 12.23
C ARG A 42 9.44 3.97 12.23
N ALA A 43 9.79 2.76 11.79
CA ALA A 43 11.16 2.27 11.78
C ALA A 43 11.90 2.63 10.48
N LEU A 44 11.19 3.01 9.42
CA LEU A 44 11.81 3.40 8.16
C LEU A 44 12.64 4.70 8.34
N PRO A 45 13.89 4.75 7.85
CA PRO A 45 14.71 5.95 7.94
C PRO A 45 14.08 7.16 7.24
N ASP A 46 13.46 6.92 6.08
CA ASP A 46 12.79 7.94 5.27
C ASP A 46 11.64 7.29 4.48
N GLU A 47 10.48 7.18 5.12
CA GLU A 47 9.28 6.61 4.51
C GLU A 47 8.86 7.35 3.24
N ALA A 48 9.00 8.68 3.19
CA ALA A 48 8.60 9.48 2.03
C ALA A 48 9.45 9.14 0.79
N LYS A 49 10.75 8.95 0.97
CA LYS A 49 11.65 8.49 -0.10
C LYS A 49 11.30 7.08 -0.57
N THR A 50 10.96 6.18 0.35
CA THR A 50 10.55 4.81 0.04
C THR A 50 9.26 4.80 -0.77
N LEU A 51 8.25 5.56 -0.35
CA LEU A 51 7.00 5.73 -1.10
C LEU A 51 7.24 6.30 -2.49
N LYS A 52 8.06 7.34 -2.62
CA LYS A 52 8.43 7.91 -3.93
C LYS A 52 9.14 6.90 -4.84
N ALA A 53 9.91 5.96 -4.29
CA ALA A 53 10.50 4.87 -5.07
C ALA A 53 9.43 3.86 -5.51
N LEU A 54 8.54 3.45 -4.62
CA LEU A 54 7.45 2.51 -4.91
C LEU A 54 6.46 3.07 -5.95
N THR A 55 6.08 4.36 -5.86
CA THR A 55 5.25 5.04 -6.87
C THR A 55 5.91 5.01 -8.25
N ARG A 56 7.25 5.12 -8.34
CA ARG A 56 7.97 4.96 -9.61
C ARG A 56 7.91 3.50 -10.10
N SER A 57 8.08 2.53 -9.21
CA SER A 57 7.95 1.10 -9.54
C SER A 57 6.56 0.74 -10.09
N CYS A 58 5.48 1.36 -9.57
CA CYS A 58 4.12 1.20 -10.10
C CYS A 58 3.99 1.50 -11.60
N ARG A 59 4.87 2.33 -12.16
CA ARG A 59 4.82 2.72 -13.58
C ARG A 59 5.70 1.85 -14.48
N SER A 60 6.32 0.81 -13.92
CA SER A 60 7.14 -0.12 -14.69
C SER A 60 6.32 -0.91 -15.70
N LYS A 61 6.95 -1.23 -16.83
CA LYS A 61 6.41 -2.19 -17.81
C LYS A 61 6.51 -3.62 -17.30
N GLU A 62 7.51 -3.91 -16.48
CA GLU A 62 7.73 -5.23 -15.89
C GLU A 62 6.72 -5.51 -14.78
N LEU A 63 5.96 -6.60 -14.93
CA LEU A 63 4.87 -6.96 -14.01
C LEU A 63 5.37 -7.14 -12.57
N VAL A 64 6.56 -7.74 -12.39
CA VAL A 64 7.13 -7.96 -11.05
C VAL A 64 7.46 -6.64 -10.36
N GLU A 65 8.09 -5.71 -11.07
CA GLU A 65 8.43 -4.38 -10.55
C GLU A 65 7.19 -3.55 -10.28
N ARG A 66 6.20 -3.62 -11.20
CA ARG A 66 4.91 -2.96 -11.02
C ARG A 66 4.19 -3.45 -9.77
N HIS A 67 4.11 -4.77 -9.60
CA HIS A 67 3.49 -5.38 -8.43
C HIS A 67 4.24 -5.06 -7.14
N CYS A 68 5.58 -4.96 -7.17
CA CYS A 68 6.37 -4.49 -6.02
C CYS A 68 5.94 -3.07 -5.59
N GLY A 69 5.75 -2.17 -6.54
CA GLY A 69 5.23 -0.82 -6.26
C GLY A 69 3.86 -0.86 -5.61
N VAL A 70 2.91 -1.58 -6.22
CA VAL A 70 1.53 -1.70 -5.71
C VAL A 70 1.49 -2.31 -4.32
N LEU A 71 2.24 -3.40 -4.07
CA LEU A 71 2.33 -4.02 -2.75
C LEU A 71 2.80 -3.04 -1.67
N GLY A 72 3.78 -2.20 -1.99
CA GLY A 72 4.29 -1.21 -1.04
C GLY A 72 3.28 -0.09 -0.75
N LEU A 73 2.54 0.36 -1.76
CA LEU A 73 1.47 1.35 -1.60
C LEU A 73 0.27 0.78 -0.81
N CYS A 74 -0.14 -0.45 -1.11
CA CYS A 74 -1.10 -1.20 -0.30
C CYS A 74 -0.61 -1.38 1.15
N GLY A 75 0.67 -1.69 1.33
CA GLY A 75 1.30 -1.79 2.65
C GLY A 75 1.25 -0.48 3.44
N TYR A 76 1.41 0.67 2.78
CA TYR A 76 1.24 1.97 3.40
C TYR A 76 -0.19 2.16 3.97
N LEU A 77 -1.22 1.80 3.21
CA LEU A 77 -2.61 1.85 3.69
C LEU A 77 -2.79 0.96 4.93
N SER A 78 -2.33 -0.29 4.85
CA SER A 78 -2.47 -1.27 5.93
C SER A 78 -1.62 -0.95 7.18
N SER A 79 -0.58 -0.12 7.05
CA SER A 79 0.29 0.24 8.17
C SER A 79 -0.32 1.26 9.13
N ARG A 80 -1.48 1.84 8.80
CA ARG A 80 -2.18 2.86 9.60
C ARG A 80 -3.61 2.41 9.87
N PRO A 81 -3.81 1.38 10.71
CA PRO A 81 -5.17 1.05 11.14
C PRO A 81 -5.74 2.21 11.98
N TYR A 82 -7.04 2.47 11.87
CA TYR A 82 -7.77 3.49 12.65
C TYR A 82 -7.27 4.94 12.47
N SER A 83 -6.47 5.22 11.44
CA SER A 83 -5.88 6.55 11.22
C SER A 83 -5.55 6.78 9.75
N LEU A 84 -5.69 8.03 9.30
CA LEU A 84 -5.36 8.41 7.93
C LEU A 84 -3.91 8.89 7.87
N GLY A 85 -3.21 8.49 6.80
CA GLY A 85 -1.84 8.94 6.55
C GLY A 85 -1.79 10.21 5.70
N PRO A 86 -0.76 11.06 5.84
CA PRO A 86 -0.67 12.35 5.14
C PRO A 86 -0.54 12.25 3.62
N ARG A 87 -0.25 11.06 3.09
CA ARG A 87 -0.12 10.77 1.65
C ARG A 87 -1.25 9.87 1.12
N LEU A 88 -2.38 9.80 1.82
CA LEU A 88 -3.46 8.89 1.46
C LEU A 88 -3.98 9.15 0.03
N GLY A 89 -4.34 10.40 -0.29
CA GLY A 89 -4.80 10.76 -1.64
C GLY A 89 -3.82 10.39 -2.76
N ASP A 90 -2.53 10.74 -2.60
CA ASP A 90 -1.48 10.36 -3.56
C ASP A 90 -1.44 8.84 -3.81
N VAL A 91 -1.58 8.06 -2.74
CA VAL A 91 -1.55 6.60 -2.78
C VAL A 91 -2.79 6.06 -3.49
N LEU A 92 -3.98 6.55 -3.13
CA LEU A 92 -5.24 6.14 -3.76
C LEU A 92 -5.25 6.47 -5.26
N ALA A 93 -4.83 7.68 -5.63
CA ALA A 93 -4.75 8.12 -7.03
C ALA A 93 -3.75 7.29 -7.85
N GLU A 94 -2.64 6.82 -7.25
CA GLU A 94 -1.74 5.88 -7.92
C GLU A 94 -2.37 4.48 -8.01
N LEU A 95 -3.00 3.96 -6.96
CA LEU A 95 -3.64 2.63 -6.99
C LEU A 95 -4.82 2.54 -7.98
N ALA A 96 -5.61 3.60 -8.12
CA ALA A 96 -6.75 3.67 -9.05
C ALA A 96 -6.35 3.38 -10.50
N ARG A 97 -5.13 3.72 -10.90
CA ARG A 97 -4.60 3.46 -12.25
C ARG A 97 -4.29 1.99 -12.54
N HIS A 98 -4.31 1.13 -11.53
CA HIS A 98 -3.89 -0.27 -11.62
C HIS A 98 -5.02 -1.28 -11.44
N THR A 99 -6.28 -0.83 -11.35
CA THR A 99 -7.46 -1.70 -11.18
C THR A 99 -7.69 -2.65 -12.35
N SER A 100 -7.30 -2.26 -13.56
CA SER A 100 -7.39 -3.07 -14.79
C SER A 100 -6.04 -3.70 -15.21
N ALA A 101 -5.04 -3.71 -14.33
CA ALA A 101 -3.76 -4.35 -14.61
C ALA A 101 -3.86 -5.89 -14.63
N PRO A 102 -2.89 -6.60 -15.24
CA PRO A 102 -2.83 -8.06 -15.14
C PRO A 102 -2.68 -8.54 -13.70
N ASP A 103 -3.15 -9.76 -13.43
CA ASP A 103 -2.92 -10.42 -12.15
C ASP A 103 -1.42 -10.49 -11.81
N PRO A 104 -1.05 -10.36 -10.52
CA PRO A 104 -1.90 -10.39 -9.32
C PRO A 104 -2.31 -8.99 -8.79
N ILE A 105 -2.14 -7.93 -9.59
CA ILE A 105 -2.22 -6.55 -9.11
C ILE A 105 -3.63 -6.16 -8.61
N PRO A 106 -4.71 -6.36 -9.38
CA PRO A 106 -6.05 -5.94 -8.94
C PRO A 106 -6.50 -6.64 -7.65
N ALA A 107 -6.17 -7.93 -7.51
CA ALA A 107 -6.48 -8.71 -6.32
C ALA A 107 -5.81 -8.12 -5.07
N THR A 108 -4.54 -7.73 -5.18
CA THR A 108 -3.77 -7.10 -4.09
C THR A 108 -4.40 -5.77 -3.64
N ILE A 109 -4.83 -4.95 -4.60
CA ILE A 109 -5.50 -3.67 -4.33
C ILE A 109 -6.82 -3.89 -3.59
N ARG A 110 -7.65 -4.82 -4.09
CA ARG A 110 -8.94 -5.15 -3.46
C ARG A 110 -8.77 -5.65 -2.03
N THR A 111 -7.81 -6.53 -1.77
CA THR A 111 -7.53 -7.02 -0.41
C THR A 111 -7.15 -5.86 0.51
N ALA A 112 -6.24 -4.99 0.09
CA ALA A 112 -5.79 -3.86 0.90
C ALA A 112 -6.92 -2.87 1.22
N LEU A 113 -7.80 -2.60 0.25
CA LEU A 113 -8.96 -1.71 0.44
C LEU A 113 -10.04 -2.34 1.32
N ALA A 114 -10.27 -3.64 1.19
CA ALA A 114 -11.18 -4.36 2.08
C ALA A 114 -10.69 -4.30 3.54
N ASP A 115 -9.39 -4.49 3.76
CA ASP A 115 -8.78 -4.32 5.09
C ASP A 115 -8.86 -2.88 5.58
N PHE A 116 -8.57 -1.90 4.72
CA PHE A 116 -8.70 -0.48 5.06
C PHE A 116 -10.12 -0.14 5.52
N ARG A 117 -11.14 -0.55 4.76
CA ARG A 117 -12.56 -0.33 5.14
C ARG A 117 -12.87 -0.96 6.49
N ARG A 118 -12.46 -2.22 6.68
CA ARG A 118 -12.69 -2.96 7.93
C ARG A 118 -12.08 -2.25 9.15
N THR A 119 -10.87 -1.71 9.03
CA THR A 119 -10.20 -1.05 10.16
C THR A 119 -10.61 0.41 10.39
N HIS A 120 -11.36 1.03 9.47
CA HIS A 120 -11.79 2.44 9.58
C HIS A 120 -13.31 2.60 9.70
N GLN A 121 -14.06 1.49 9.72
CA GLN A 121 -15.52 1.50 9.71
C GLN A 121 -16.12 2.15 10.96
N ASP A 122 -15.60 1.82 12.14
CA ASP A 122 -16.18 2.27 13.42
C ASP A 122 -16.12 3.80 13.60
N ASP A 123 -15.04 4.42 13.12
CA ASP A 123 -14.81 5.87 13.19
C ASP A 123 -14.98 6.56 11.82
N TRP A 124 -15.69 5.94 10.88
CA TRP A 124 -15.75 6.42 9.49
C TRP A 124 -16.24 7.87 9.37
N SER A 125 -17.21 8.30 10.19
CA SER A 125 -17.70 9.68 10.18
C SER A 125 -16.58 10.70 10.45
N LYS A 126 -15.68 10.41 11.40
CA LYS A 126 -14.53 11.29 11.73
C LYS A 126 -13.46 11.23 10.64
N HIS A 127 -13.24 10.06 10.04
CA HIS A 127 -12.28 9.90 8.95
C HIS A 127 -12.75 10.65 7.70
N ARG A 128 -14.05 10.60 7.39
CA ARG A 128 -14.64 11.30 6.25
C ARG A 128 -14.45 12.81 6.31
N GLU A 129 -14.52 13.42 7.50
CA GLU A 129 -14.28 14.85 7.69
C GLU A 129 -12.83 15.29 7.40
N GLN A 130 -11.88 14.34 7.40
CA GLN A 130 -10.46 14.61 7.14
C GLN A 130 -10.08 14.41 5.68
N LEU A 131 -10.97 13.84 4.86
CA LEU A 131 -10.73 13.52 3.46
C LEU A 131 -11.28 14.63 2.56
N THR A 132 -10.59 14.88 1.45
CA THR A 132 -11.14 15.73 0.39
C THR A 132 -12.24 15.01 -0.38
N GLU A 133 -13.06 15.77 -1.11
CA GLU A 133 -14.08 15.18 -2.00
C GLU A 133 -13.44 14.25 -3.06
N GLU A 134 -12.32 14.68 -3.64
CA GLU A 134 -11.53 13.87 -4.58
C GLU A 134 -11.03 12.55 -3.96
N GLU A 135 -10.58 12.57 -2.70
CA GLU A 135 -10.14 11.36 -1.99
C GLU A 135 -11.30 10.39 -1.69
N LEU A 136 -12.48 10.93 -1.38
CA LEU A 136 -13.70 10.16 -1.15
C LEU A 136 -14.19 9.50 -2.45
N ASP A 137 -14.15 10.23 -3.56
CA ASP A 137 -14.51 9.71 -4.88
C ASP A 137 -13.56 8.57 -5.30
N LEU A 138 -12.24 8.79 -5.13
CA LEU A 138 -11.25 7.74 -5.39
C LEU A 138 -11.49 6.48 -4.55
N LEU A 139 -11.87 6.62 -3.27
CA LEU A 139 -12.22 5.47 -2.42
C LEU A 139 -13.50 4.76 -2.91
N ALA A 140 -14.51 5.51 -3.34
CA ALA A 140 -15.75 4.93 -3.86
C ALA A 140 -15.49 4.14 -5.16
N ASP A 141 -14.72 4.70 -6.09
CA ASP A 141 -14.34 4.05 -7.35
C ASP A 141 -13.55 2.77 -7.11
N LEU A 142 -12.54 2.85 -6.22
CA LEU A 142 -11.67 1.73 -5.89
C LEU A 142 -12.38 0.58 -5.16
N THR A 143 -13.49 0.88 -4.47
CA THR A 143 -14.25 -0.09 -3.67
C THR A 143 -15.53 -0.56 -4.35
N SER A 144 -15.83 -0.02 -5.54
CA SER A 144 -16.95 -0.45 -6.34
C SER A 144 -16.80 -1.92 -6.75
N PRO A 145 -17.88 -2.72 -6.66
CA PRO A 145 -17.82 -4.11 -7.10
C PRO A 145 -17.44 -4.19 -8.59
N PRO A 146 -16.81 -5.30 -9.03
CA PRO A 146 -16.53 -5.50 -10.44
C PRO A 146 -17.82 -5.39 -11.27
N SER A 147 -17.72 -4.90 -12.50
CA SER A 147 -18.87 -4.64 -13.39
C SER A 147 -19.73 -5.87 -13.72
N TYR A 148 -19.29 -7.10 -13.42
CA TYR A 148 -20.11 -8.32 -13.58
C TYR A 148 -21.07 -8.57 -12.41
N CYS A 149 -20.97 -7.78 -11.32
CA CYS A 149 -21.86 -7.80 -10.17
C CYS A 149 -22.91 -6.67 -10.21
N ALA A 150 -22.96 -5.88 -11.29
CA ALA A 150 -23.87 -4.75 -11.49
C ALA A 150 -24.95 -5.09 -12.52
#